data_AF-A0A357UZ22-F1
#
_entry.id   AF-A0A357UZ22-F1
#
_cell.length_a   1.000
_cell.length_b   1.000
_cell.length_c   1.000
_cell.angle_alpha   90.00
_cell.angle_beta   90.00
_cell.angle_gamma   90.00
#
_symmetry.space_group_name_H-M   'P 1'
#
loop_
_entity.id
_entity.type
_entity.pdbx_description
1 polymer ?
#
loop_
_entity_poly.entity_id
_entity_poly.type
_entity_poly.pdbx_seq_one_letter_code
_entity_poly.pdbx_strand_id
1 'polypeptide(L)' 'TPEAVQSTLTPITDTIIAAARDMGYSTSPLGRGVAHITSLGKDSPPPGGMIAALADRGVHASLRGGRLRLAPHVHITE' A
#
# COMPACT_ATOMS: atom_id res chain seq x y z
N THR A 1 18.47 -10.80 -0.96
CA THR A 1 18.74 -10.27 -2.31
C THR A 1 17.50 -9.55 -2.82
N PRO A 2 17.58 -8.74 -3.89
CA PRO A 2 16.40 -8.12 -4.50
C PRO A 2 15.29 -9.12 -4.85
N GLU A 3 15.65 -10.31 -5.34
CA GLU A 3 14.72 -11.39 -5.68
C GLU A 3 13.99 -11.91 -4.45
N ALA A 4 14.71 -12.14 -3.34
CA ALA A 4 14.11 -12.58 -2.09
C ALA A 4 13.12 -11.55 -1.54
N VAL A 5 13.47 -10.26 -1.56
CA VAL A 5 12.56 -9.17 -1.15
C VAL A 5 11.31 -9.17 -2.03
N GLN A 6 11.47 -9.30 -3.34
CA GLN A 6 10.35 -9.34 -4.28
C GLN A 6 9.45 -10.55 -4.00
N SER A 7 10.01 -11.75 -3.85
CA SER A 7 9.25 -12.96 -3.54
C SER A 7 8.50 -12.88 -2.21
N THR A 8 9.09 -12.28 -1.18
CA THR A 8 8.44 -12.09 0.12
C THR A 8 7.31 -11.07 0.06
N LEU A 9 7.52 -9.92 -0.60
CA LEU A 9 6.57 -8.80 -0.55
C LEU A 9 5.46 -8.86 -1.60
N THR A 10 5.63 -9.65 -2.67
CA THR A 10 4.61 -9.80 -3.73
C THR A 10 3.26 -10.26 -3.16
N PRO A 11 3.16 -11.39 -2.42
CA PRO A 11 1.86 -11.83 -1.89
C PRO A 11 1.24 -10.81 -0.93
N ILE A 12 2.04 -10.13 -0.11
CA ILE A 12 1.57 -9.08 0.80
C ILE A 12 0.98 -7.90 0.01
N THR A 13 1.69 -7.46 -1.03
CA THR A 13 1.24 -6.36 -1.88
C THR A 13 -0.02 -6.72 -2.66
N ASP A 14 -0.12 -7.96 -3.14
CA ASP A 14 -1.31 -8.45 -3.83
C ASP A 14 -2.53 -8.46 -2.91
N THR A 15 -2.37 -8.91 -1.65
CA THR A 15 -3.43 -8.84 -0.62
C THR A 15 -3.87 -7.39 -0.36
N ILE A 16 -2.91 -6.46 -0.21
CA ILE A 16 -3.22 -5.03 -0.03
C ILE A 16 -3.99 -4.48 -1.23
N ILE A 17 -3.58 -4.83 -2.46
CA ILE A 17 -4.24 -4.36 -3.69
C ILE A 17 -5.66 -4.91 -3.79
N ALA A 18 -5.86 -6.19 -3.48
CA ALA A 18 -7.18 -6.82 -3.48
C ALA A 18 -8.11 -6.13 -2.49
N ALA A 19 -7.69 -6.02 -1.22
CA ALA A 19 -8.48 -5.35 -0.19
C ALA A 19 -8.77 -3.88 -0.53
N ALA A 20 -7.79 -3.16 -1.09
CA ALA A 20 -7.99 -1.78 -1.52
C ALA A 20 -9.05 -1.65 -2.62
N ARG A 21 -9.07 -2.57 -3.60
CA ARG A 21 -10.09 -2.61 -4.64
C ARG A 21 -11.47 -2.86 -4.06
N ASP A 22 -11.59 -3.79 -3.12
CA ASP A 22 -12.86 -4.09 -2.44
C ASP A 22 -13.38 -2.87 -1.65
N MET A 23 -12.48 -2.03 -1.14
CA MET A 23 -12.79 -0.75 -0.50
C MET A 23 -13.04 0.42 -1.49
N GLY A 24 -13.05 0.14 -2.79
CA GLY A 24 -13.30 1.13 -3.85
C GLY A 24 -12.11 2.06 -4.14
N TYR A 25 -10.88 1.65 -3.84
CA TYR A 25 -9.69 2.38 -4.28
C TYR A 25 -9.29 1.96 -5.69
N SER A 26 -8.84 2.93 -6.49
CA SER A 26 -8.09 2.68 -7.71
C SER A 26 -6.66 2.28 -7.38
N THR A 27 -6.20 1.18 -7.98
CA THR A 27 -4.84 0.66 -7.77
C THR A 27 -4.10 0.53 -9.10
N SER A 28 -2.78 0.44 -9.05
CA SER A 28 -1.99 0.03 -10.22
C SER A 28 -2.37 -1.39 -10.66
N PRO A 29 -2.24 -1.73 -11.95
CA PRO A 29 -2.45 -3.09 -12.43
C PRO A 29 -1.57 -4.11 -11.69
N LEU A 30 -2.12 -5.29 -11.39
CA LEU A 30 -1.34 -6.38 -10.80
C LEU A 30 -0.21 -6.79 -11.75
N GLY A 31 0.96 -7.13 -11.21
CA GLY A 31 2.13 -7.51 -11.99
C GLY A 31 2.85 -6.37 -12.71
N ARG A 32 2.38 -5.11 -12.59
CA ARG A 32 3.13 -3.92 -13.02
C ARG A 32 3.55 -3.09 -11.80
N GLY A 33 4.80 -3.28 -11.36
CA GLY A 33 5.40 -2.52 -10.27
C GLY A 33 6.46 -3.30 -9.52
N VAL A 34 7.00 -2.69 -8.47
CA VAL A 34 7.90 -3.33 -7.51
C VAL A 34 7.12 -3.72 -6.26
N ALA A 35 7.43 -4.85 -5.63
CA ALA A 35 6.63 -5.35 -4.51
C ALA A 35 6.78 -4.55 -3.20
N HIS A 36 7.71 -3.60 -3.14
CA HIS A 36 7.96 -2.82 -1.92
C HIS A 36 7.30 -1.44 -1.93
N ILE A 37 6.52 -1.08 -2.96
CA ILE A 37 5.76 0.17 -2.98
C ILE A 37 4.53 0.07 -3.89
N THR A 38 3.38 0.54 -3.39
CA THR A 38 2.14 0.68 -4.16
C THR A 38 1.45 2.02 -3.90
N SER A 39 0.60 2.46 -4.84
CA SER A 39 -0.11 3.74 -4.77
C SER A 39 -1.62 3.54 -4.98
N LEU A 40 -2.41 3.86 -3.96
CA LEU A 40 -3.87 3.76 -3.93
C LEU A 40 -4.48 5.14 -4.17
N GLY A 41 -5.49 5.23 -5.02
CA GLY A 41 -6.24 6.45 -5.29
C GLY A 41 -7.70 6.28 -4.95
N LYS A 42 -8.38 7.37 -4.61
CA LYS A 42 -9.81 7.41 -4.39
C LYS A 42 -10.32 8.77 -4.87
N ASP A 43 -11.53 8.80 -5.39
CA ASP A 43 -12.11 10.05 -5.92
C ASP A 43 -12.44 11.04 -4.79
N SER A 44 -12.72 10.52 -3.60
CA SER A 44 -12.85 11.31 -2.38
C SER A 44 -11.48 11.65 -1.79
N PRO A 45 -11.32 12.85 -1.20
CA PRO A 45 -10.11 13.16 -0.44
C PRO A 45 -9.93 12.19 0.74
N PRO A 46 -8.67 11.94 1.18
CA PRO A 46 -8.43 11.15 2.38
C PRO A 46 -9.04 11.87 3.61
N PRO A 47 -9.64 11.13 4.56
CA PRO A 47 -10.14 11.71 5.79
C PRO A 47 -9.06 12.49 6.55
N GLY A 48 -9.44 13.58 7.20
CA GLY A 48 -8.55 14.32 8.09
C GLY A 48 -7.97 13.40 9.17
N GLY A 49 -6.67 13.51 9.43
CA GLY A 49 -5.98 12.69 10.43
C GLY A 49 -5.72 11.23 10.04
N MET A 50 -6.14 10.78 8.85
CA MET A 50 -5.97 9.38 8.41
C MET A 50 -4.51 8.90 8.51
N ILE A 51 -3.54 9.71 8.10
CA ILE A 51 -2.12 9.32 8.15
C ILE A 51 -1.62 9.15 9.58
N ALA A 52 -2.01 10.04 10.50
CA ALA A 52 -1.67 9.91 11.91
C ALA A 52 -2.31 8.65 12.52
N ALA A 53 -3.60 8.42 12.24
CA ALA A 53 -4.31 7.24 12.73
C ALA A 53 -3.74 5.92 12.19
N LEU A 54 -3.22 5.90 10.96
CA LEU A 54 -2.50 4.75 10.42
C LEU A 54 -1.16 4.55 11.15
N ALA A 55 -0.41 5.62 11.38
CA ALA A 55 0.87 5.55 12.10
C ALA A 55 0.70 5.06 13.55
N ASP A 56 -0.35 5.49 14.25
CA ASP A 56 -0.71 5.02 15.60
C ASP A 56 -0.99 3.51 15.64
N ARG A 57 -1.35 2.92 14.50
CA ARG A 57 -1.56 1.48 14.31
C ARG A 57 -0.32 0.77 13.75
N GLY A 58 0.83 1.43 13.69
CA GLY A 58 2.07 0.89 13.11
C GLY A 58 2.06 0.84 11.58
N VAL A 59 1.07 1.45 10.91
CA VAL A 59 0.98 1.51 9.46
C VAL A 59 1.54 2.83 8.96
N HIS A 60 2.77 2.80 8.45
CA HIS A 60 3.42 3.99 7.91
C HIS A 60 3.04 4.21 6.44
N ALA A 61 2.27 5.26 6.19
CA ALA A 61 1.79 5.65 4.87
C ALA A 61 2.09 7.12 4.56
N SER A 62 2.06 7.51 3.28
CA SER A 62 2.24 8.90 2.87
C SER A 62 1.24 9.31 1.79
N LEU A 63 0.95 10.61 1.68
CA LEU A 63 0.14 11.17 0.60
C LEU A 63 1.05 11.87 -0.41
N ARG A 64 0.92 11.52 -1.69
CA ARG A 64 1.66 12.18 -2.78
C ARG A 64 0.79 12.30 -4.02
N GLY A 65 0.61 13.52 -4.52
CA GLY A 65 -0.20 13.79 -5.71
C GLY A 65 -1.65 13.30 -5.58
N GLY A 66 -2.25 13.44 -4.39
CA GLY A 66 -3.62 12.98 -4.11
C GLY A 66 -3.77 11.47 -3.94
N ARG A 67 -2.67 10.69 -3.94
CA ARG A 67 -2.68 9.23 -3.80
C ARG A 67 -2.02 8.81 -2.50
N LEU A 68 -2.55 7.77 -1.86
CA LEU A 68 -1.97 7.11 -0.70
C LEU A 68 -0.87 6.15 -1.15
N ARG A 69 0.32 6.28 -0.60
CA ARG A 69 1.46 5.39 -0.84
C ARG A 69 1.68 4.49 0.37
N LEU A 70 1.80 3.21 0.08
CA LEU A 70 2.13 2.16 1.03
C LEU A 70 3.44 1.51 0.59
N ALA A 71 4.32 1.23 1.55
CA ALA A 71 5.60 0.59 1.29
C ALA A 71 5.79 -0.57 2.28
N PRO A 72 5.30 -1.78 1.95
CA PRO A 72 5.52 -2.96 2.77
C PRO A 72 7.03 -3.23 2.93
N HIS A 73 7.44 -3.61 4.13
CA HIS A 73 8.81 -3.99 4.43
C HIS A 73 8.87 -5.44 4.88
N VAL A 74 9.99 -6.12 4.62
CA VAL A 74 10.19 -7.56 4.93
C VAL A 74 10.12 -7.92 6.42
N HIS A 75 10.07 -6.91 7.30
CA HIS A 75 9.93 -7.08 8.75
C HIS A 75 8.50 -6.85 9.24
N ILE A 76 7.58 -6.49 8.34
CA ILE A 76 6.16 -6.33 8.67
C ILE A 76 5.52 -7.72 8.59
N THR A 77 4.95 -8.17 9.71
CA THR A 77 4.08 -9.36 9.78
C THR A 77 2.62 -8.92 9.76
N GLU A 78 1.72 -9.84 9.42
CA GLU A 78 0.26 -9.63 9.31
C GLU A 78 -0.37 -8.83 10.48
#